data_AF-A0A8T4WII8-F1
#
_entry.id   AF-A0A8T4WII8-F1
#
_cell.length_a   1.000
_cell.length_b   1.000
_cell.length_c   1.000
_cell.angle_alpha   90.00
_cell.angle_beta   90.00
_cell.angle_gamma   90.00
#
_symmetry.space_group_name_H-M   'P 1'
#
loop_
_entity.id
_entity.type
_entity.pdbx_description
1 polymer ?
#
loop_
_entity_poly.entity_id
_entity_poly.type
_entity_poly.pdbx_seq_one_letter_code
_entity_poly.pdbx_strand_id
1 'polypeptide(L)'
;MNSKQIIKWIFVIIAISSLLVCAGCTEQSEDDDQAEDETDGNTTDATVAAIVNGEEILMEEVTSLQQSYIQQGQQITEQQALELVIDQTILLQQAKQGDYMPTDAETETQIESILAQQGSTLEQYKQQLQQQGTSYEDFLQNYKEQLAIQNYEDDELEGQTFNVTDQEAQEYYDMYVNQSSDPSQIPPYEQVKQDIISSLEQQKRQEAVNVLVETLKEEADIEYKI
;
A
#
# COMPACT_ATOMS: atom_id res chain seq x y z
N MET A 1 1.33 -14.79 28.97
CA MET A 1 0.97 -13.91 27.84
C MET A 1 2.19 -13.84 26.93
N ASN A 2 2.08 -14.26 25.67
CA ASN A 2 3.25 -14.41 24.77
C ASN A 2 3.80 -13.03 24.37
N SER A 3 5.12 -12.83 24.52
CA SER A 3 5.84 -11.57 24.22
C SER A 3 5.53 -11.03 22.80
N LYS A 4 5.28 -11.91 21.82
CA LYS A 4 4.87 -11.53 20.45
C LYS A 4 3.55 -10.76 20.34
N GLN A 5 2.64 -10.92 21.31
CA GLN A 5 1.34 -10.22 21.30
C GLN A 5 1.44 -8.80 21.86
N ILE A 6 2.46 -8.49 22.68
CA ILE A 6 2.64 -7.17 23.31
C ILE A 6 3.33 -6.19 22.35
N ILE A 7 4.25 -6.69 21.52
CA ILE A 7 4.97 -5.90 20.50
C ILE A 7 4.00 -5.26 19.48
N LYS A 8 2.91 -5.97 19.13
CA LYS A 8 1.87 -5.41 18.23
C LYS A 8 1.14 -4.17 18.78
N TRP A 9 1.10 -3.97 20.10
CA TRP A 9 0.36 -2.86 20.71
C TRP A 9 1.12 -1.53 20.71
N ILE A 10 2.45 -1.55 20.60
CA ILE A 10 3.26 -0.32 20.52
C ILE A 10 2.97 0.45 19.22
N PHE A 11 2.53 -0.24 18.17
CA PHE A 11 2.41 0.33 16.82
C PHE A 11 1.00 0.84 16.44
N VAL A 12 -0.02 0.76 17.30
CA VAL A 12 -1.43 0.94 16.88
C VAL A 12 -2.10 2.25 17.37
N ILE A 13 -1.44 3.13 18.11
CA ILE A 13 -2.16 4.25 18.76
C ILE A 13 -1.86 5.60 18.09
N ILE A 14 -2.48 5.88 16.94
CA ILE A 14 -3.22 7.14 16.68
C ILE A 14 -4.40 6.84 15.73
N ALA A 15 -5.47 6.25 16.27
CA ALA A 15 -6.79 6.28 15.64
C ALA A 15 -7.86 6.27 16.73
N ILE A 16 -8.34 7.45 17.11
CA ILE A 16 -9.52 7.66 17.98
C ILE A 16 -10.34 8.77 17.31
N SER A 17 -11.29 8.42 16.45
CA SER A 17 -12.70 8.06 16.73
C SER A 17 -13.63 9.27 16.85
N SER A 18 -14.71 9.27 16.05
CA SER A 18 -16.07 9.35 16.60
C SER A 18 -17.10 8.99 15.53
N LEU A 19 -17.86 7.94 15.82
CA LEU A 19 -19.09 7.50 15.16
C LEU A 19 -20.11 8.64 15.02
N LEU A 20 -20.95 8.59 13.97
CA LEU A 20 -22.40 8.63 14.18
C LEU A 20 -23.20 7.90 13.07
N VAL A 21 -23.63 6.69 13.43
CA VAL A 21 -24.91 6.01 13.17
C VAL A 21 -25.87 6.61 12.11
N CYS A 22 -26.22 5.81 11.10
CA CYS A 22 -27.59 5.76 10.60
C CYS A 22 -28.12 4.31 10.70
N ALA A 23 -29.17 4.16 11.51
CA ALA A 23 -30.04 3.00 11.54
C ALA A 23 -31.32 3.35 10.77
N GLY A 24 -31.86 2.41 10.00
CA GLY A 24 -33.31 2.30 9.79
C GLY A 24 -33.85 2.43 8.36
N CYS A 25 -33.95 1.27 7.70
CA CYS A 25 -35.14 0.71 7.04
C CYS A 25 -35.78 1.30 5.75
N THR A 26 -35.93 0.35 4.80
CA THR A 26 -37.09 0.05 3.90
C THR A 26 -37.45 1.00 2.76
N GLU A 27 -37.42 0.49 1.52
CA GLU A 27 -38.61 -0.02 0.79
C GLU A 27 -38.15 -0.76 -0.48
N GLN A 28 -38.74 -1.92 -0.75
CA GLN A 28 -38.53 -2.73 -1.95
C GLN A 28 -39.73 -2.55 -2.89
N SER A 29 -39.46 -2.32 -4.17
CA SER A 29 -40.42 -2.56 -5.25
C SER A 29 -39.67 -2.99 -6.51
N GLU A 30 -39.85 -4.26 -6.86
CA GLU A 30 -39.64 -4.80 -8.20
C GLU A 30 -40.94 -4.61 -8.99
N ASP A 31 -40.86 -4.18 -10.26
CA ASP A 31 -41.53 -4.90 -11.34
C ASP A 31 -41.05 -4.42 -12.73
N ASP A 32 -41.05 -5.40 -13.63
CA ASP A 32 -40.52 -5.52 -14.99
C ASP A 32 -40.99 -4.48 -16.03
N ASP A 33 -40.14 -4.25 -17.06
CA ASP A 33 -40.55 -4.50 -18.46
C ASP A 33 -39.35 -4.45 -19.44
N GLN A 34 -39.26 -5.48 -20.30
CA GLN A 34 -38.29 -5.62 -21.40
C GLN A 34 -38.62 -4.73 -22.60
N ALA A 35 -37.59 -4.16 -23.22
CA ALA A 35 -37.56 -3.94 -24.67
C ALA A 35 -36.11 -4.00 -25.17
N GLU A 36 -35.85 -4.92 -26.09
CA GLU A 36 -34.59 -5.06 -26.83
C GLU A 36 -34.42 -3.86 -27.78
N ASP A 37 -33.25 -3.22 -27.74
CA ASP A 37 -32.67 -2.52 -28.88
C ASP A 37 -31.17 -2.82 -28.90
N GLU A 38 -30.71 -3.43 -29.99
CA GLU A 38 -29.29 -3.66 -30.22
C GLU A 38 -28.65 -2.36 -30.70
N THR A 39 -27.70 -1.85 -29.95
CA THR A 39 -26.70 -0.91 -30.49
C THR A 39 -25.37 -1.11 -29.78
N ASP A 40 -24.44 -1.71 -30.52
CA ASP A 40 -23.05 -1.30 -30.68
C ASP A 40 -22.23 -0.92 -29.42
N GLY A 41 -21.28 -1.79 -29.04
CA GLY A 41 -20.01 -1.41 -28.42
C GLY A 41 -20.06 -0.70 -27.08
N ASN A 42 -20.47 -1.39 -26.00
CA ASN A 42 -20.20 -0.93 -24.64
C ASN A 42 -18.71 -1.15 -24.29
N THR A 43 -17.81 -0.32 -24.85
CA THR A 43 -16.67 0.13 -24.07
C THR A 43 -17.26 0.95 -22.94
N THR A 44 -17.26 0.39 -21.73
CA THR A 44 -17.45 1.15 -20.51
C THR A 44 -16.50 2.35 -20.62
N ASP A 45 -17.02 3.57 -20.78
CA ASP A 45 -16.21 4.78 -20.71
C ASP A 45 -15.63 4.80 -19.30
N ALA A 46 -14.42 4.27 -19.13
CA ALA A 46 -13.74 4.26 -17.86
C ALA A 46 -13.43 5.72 -17.53
N THR A 47 -14.01 6.21 -16.43
CA THR A 47 -13.79 7.59 -15.99
C THR A 47 -12.30 7.78 -15.67
N VAL A 48 -11.62 8.63 -16.43
CA VAL A 48 -10.23 9.01 -16.17
C VAL A 48 -10.19 9.98 -14.98
N ALA A 49 -9.36 9.70 -13.99
CA ALA A 49 -9.14 10.55 -12.81
C ALA A 49 -7.98 11.54 -13.00
N ALA A 50 -6.89 11.07 -13.61
CA ALA A 50 -5.73 11.90 -13.97
C ALA A 50 -4.99 11.29 -15.18
N ILE A 51 -4.11 12.07 -15.79
CA ILE A 51 -3.13 11.59 -16.78
C ILE A 51 -1.74 11.97 -16.28
N VAL A 52 -0.82 11.01 -16.22
CA VAL A 52 0.54 11.18 -15.72
C VAL A 52 1.53 10.76 -16.81
N ASN A 53 2.27 11.72 -17.37
CA ASN A 53 3.20 11.50 -18.48
C ASN A 53 2.56 10.78 -19.69
N GLY A 54 1.26 11.02 -19.92
CA GLY A 54 0.46 10.40 -20.98
C GLY A 54 -0.18 9.05 -20.62
N GLU A 55 0.05 8.52 -19.42
CA GLU A 55 -0.63 7.33 -18.88
C GLU A 55 -1.90 7.73 -18.12
N GLU A 56 -3.04 7.13 -18.46
CA GLU A 56 -4.31 7.41 -17.80
C GLU A 56 -4.41 6.64 -16.48
N ILE A 57 -4.80 7.35 -15.41
CA ILE A 57 -5.20 6.75 -14.14
C ILE A 57 -6.72 6.72 -14.11
N LEU A 58 -7.29 5.52 -13.97
CA LEU A 58 -8.73 5.32 -13.96
C LEU A 58 -9.30 5.55 -12.54
N MET A 59 -10.52 6.07 -12.48
CA MET A 59 -11.25 6.26 -11.22
C MET A 59 -11.49 4.94 -10.48
N GLU A 60 -11.56 3.82 -11.22
CA GLU A 60 -11.66 2.49 -10.63
C GLU A 60 -10.43 2.13 -9.79
N GLU A 61 -9.22 2.49 -10.23
CA GLU A 61 -7.98 2.24 -9.50
C GLU A 61 -7.94 3.06 -8.20
N VAL A 62 -8.31 4.34 -8.29
CA VAL A 62 -8.44 5.24 -7.14
C VAL A 62 -9.44 4.70 -6.12
N THR A 63 -10.61 4.29 -6.60
CA THR A 63 -11.67 3.73 -5.76
C THR A 63 -11.24 2.42 -5.12
N SER A 64 -10.61 1.52 -5.88
CA SER A 64 -10.09 0.24 -5.40
C SER A 64 -9.06 0.44 -4.29
N LEU A 65 -8.10 1.36 -4.51
CA LEU A 65 -7.13 1.72 -3.49
C LEU A 65 -7.82 2.27 -2.24
N GLN A 66 -8.74 3.22 -2.38
CA GLN A 66 -9.49 3.77 -1.26
C GLN A 66 -10.21 2.68 -0.45
N GLN A 67 -10.91 1.76 -1.11
CA GLN A 67 -11.62 0.67 -0.45
C GLN A 67 -10.65 -0.28 0.28
N SER A 68 -9.45 -0.50 -0.25
CA SER A 68 -8.44 -1.32 0.42
C SER A 68 -8.00 -0.71 1.76
N TYR A 69 -7.84 0.62 1.84
CA TYR A 69 -7.52 1.32 3.10
C TYR A 69 -8.70 1.27 4.08
N ILE A 70 -9.93 1.47 3.59
CA ILE A 70 -11.14 1.39 4.42
C ILE A 70 -11.30 0.00 5.06
N GLN A 71 -11.03 -1.07 4.30
CA GLN A 71 -11.05 -2.44 4.81
C GLN A 71 -9.99 -2.71 5.89
N GLN A 72 -8.86 -1.98 5.83
CA GLN A 72 -7.81 -2.02 6.86
C GLN A 72 -8.14 -1.12 8.07
N GLY A 73 -9.30 -0.47 8.08
CA GLY A 73 -9.75 0.43 9.14
C GLY A 73 -9.17 1.84 9.03
N GLN A 74 -8.53 2.18 7.92
CA GLN A 74 -7.99 3.51 7.65
C GLN A 74 -8.96 4.31 6.78
N GLN A 75 -9.20 5.56 7.15
CA GLN A 75 -10.03 6.47 6.37
C GLN A 75 -9.12 7.34 5.51
N ILE A 76 -9.24 7.25 4.19
CA ILE A 76 -8.59 8.15 3.24
C ILE A 76 -9.64 8.76 2.31
N THR A 77 -9.45 10.03 1.97
CA THR A 77 -10.26 10.70 0.96
C THR A 77 -9.94 10.17 -0.44
N GLU A 78 -10.85 10.35 -1.38
CA GLU A 78 -10.62 10.02 -2.78
C GLU A 78 -9.41 10.78 -3.33
N GLN A 79 -9.25 12.05 -2.99
CA GLN A 79 -8.08 12.84 -3.36
C GLN A 79 -6.77 12.24 -2.83
N GLN A 80 -6.74 11.77 -1.58
CA GLN A 80 -5.56 11.10 -1.04
C GLN A 80 -5.27 9.77 -1.75
N ALA A 81 -6.31 9.01 -2.10
CA ALA A 81 -6.14 7.79 -2.89
C ALA A 81 -5.59 8.11 -4.29
N LEU A 82 -6.10 9.16 -4.94
CA LEU A 82 -5.62 9.60 -6.26
C LEU A 82 -4.14 10.00 -6.20
N GLU A 83 -3.74 10.79 -5.21
CA GLU A 83 -2.33 11.16 -5.03
C GLU A 83 -1.43 9.93 -4.84
N LEU A 84 -1.87 8.94 -4.06
CA LEU A 84 -1.10 7.70 -3.89
C LEU A 84 -0.98 6.90 -5.20
N VAL A 85 -2.03 6.84 -6.02
CA VAL A 85 -1.97 6.19 -7.33
C VAL A 85 -1.05 6.96 -8.28
N ILE A 86 -1.09 8.30 -8.27
CA ILE A 86 -0.18 9.15 -9.06
C ILE A 86 1.27 8.88 -8.64
N ASP A 87 1.57 8.91 -7.34
CA ASP A 87 2.91 8.68 -6.80
C ASP A 87 3.44 7.30 -7.22
N GLN A 88 2.61 6.26 -7.10
CA GLN A 88 2.95 4.90 -7.54
C GLN A 88 3.17 4.82 -9.06
N THR A 89 2.34 5.51 -9.85
CA THR A 89 2.46 5.56 -11.32
C THR A 89 3.78 6.17 -11.73
N ILE A 90 4.17 7.29 -11.12
CA ILE A 90 5.44 7.98 -11.39
C ILE A 90 6.63 7.05 -11.08
N LEU A 91 6.63 6.42 -9.91
CA LEU A 91 7.68 5.47 -9.53
C LEU A 91 7.76 4.29 -10.50
N LEU A 92 6.62 3.74 -10.93
CA LEU A 92 6.58 2.63 -11.88
C LEU A 92 7.11 3.05 -13.26
N GLN A 93 6.81 4.26 -13.71
CA GLN A 93 7.32 4.80 -14.96
C GLN A 93 8.85 4.93 -14.93
N GLN A 94 9.41 5.46 -13.83
CA GLN A 94 10.87 5.52 -13.66
C GLN A 94 11.50 4.13 -13.60
N ALA A 95 10.89 3.20 -12.85
CA ALA A 95 11.37 1.83 -12.76
C ALA A 95 11.38 1.13 -14.14
N LYS A 96 10.33 1.33 -14.95
CA LYS A 96 10.25 0.82 -16.33
C LYS A 96 11.30 1.47 -17.24
N GLN A 97 11.53 2.78 -17.09
CA GLN A 97 12.51 3.53 -17.90
C GLN A 97 13.96 3.13 -17.57
N GLY A 98 14.24 2.80 -16.31
CA GLY A 98 15.56 2.39 -15.82
C GLY A 98 15.84 0.88 -15.90
N ASP A 99 15.02 0.10 -16.59
CA ASP A 99 15.17 -1.36 -16.73
C ASP A 99 15.15 -2.14 -15.40
N TYR A 100 14.42 -1.66 -14.38
CA TYR A 100 14.30 -2.33 -13.06
C TYR A 100 13.24 -3.44 -13.01
N MET A 101 12.56 -3.70 -14.13
CA MET A 101 11.54 -4.75 -14.25
C MET A 101 12.16 -6.15 -14.13
N PRO A 102 11.82 -6.94 -13.09
CA PRO A 102 12.32 -8.30 -12.97
C PRO A 102 11.70 -9.22 -14.01
N THR A 103 12.37 -10.34 -14.29
CA THR A 103 11.79 -11.41 -15.11
C THR A 103 10.72 -12.18 -14.34
N ASP A 104 9.83 -12.86 -15.07
CA ASP A 104 8.81 -13.73 -14.47
C ASP A 104 9.44 -14.81 -13.57
N ALA A 105 10.57 -15.38 -14.00
CA ALA A 105 11.28 -16.42 -13.27
C ALA A 105 11.89 -15.92 -11.95
N GLU A 106 12.49 -14.73 -11.95
CA GLU A 106 13.01 -14.10 -10.72
C GLU A 106 11.86 -13.79 -9.75
N THR A 107 10.76 -13.28 -10.29
CA THR A 107 9.58 -12.93 -9.51
C THR A 107 8.91 -14.15 -8.89
N GLU A 108 8.69 -15.21 -9.67
CA GLU A 108 8.13 -16.48 -9.18
C GLU A 108 9.05 -17.10 -8.12
N THR A 109 10.37 -17.02 -8.29
CA THR A 109 11.35 -17.47 -7.28
C THR A 109 11.19 -16.71 -5.94
N GLN A 110 10.98 -15.39 -5.99
CA GLN A 110 10.73 -14.61 -4.78
C GLN A 110 9.40 -15.00 -4.11
N ILE A 111 8.33 -15.14 -4.90
CA ILE A 111 7.01 -15.58 -4.41
C ILE A 111 7.13 -16.95 -3.73
N GLU A 112 7.80 -17.91 -4.36
CA GLU A 112 8.01 -19.26 -3.79
C GLU A 112 8.76 -19.21 -2.46
N SER A 113 9.79 -18.37 -2.36
CA SER A 113 10.54 -18.17 -1.11
C SER A 113 9.66 -17.65 0.02
N ILE A 114 8.80 -16.67 -0.28
CA ILE A 114 7.86 -16.08 0.69
C ILE A 114 6.80 -17.12 1.11
N LEU A 115 6.25 -17.87 0.16
CA LEU A 115 5.25 -18.92 0.44
C LEU A 115 5.84 -20.06 1.27
N ALA A 116 7.08 -20.47 0.99
CA ALA A 116 7.78 -21.50 1.74
C ALA A 116 7.97 -21.12 3.21
N GLN A 117 8.30 -19.85 3.51
CA GLN A 117 8.40 -19.33 4.88
C GLN A 117 7.06 -19.40 5.63
N GLN A 118 5.95 -19.32 4.90
CA GLN A 118 4.59 -19.41 5.44
C GLN A 118 4.04 -20.85 5.46
N GLY A 119 4.82 -21.83 4.98
CA GLY A 119 4.40 -23.23 4.89
C GLY A 119 3.37 -23.50 3.79
N SER A 120 3.33 -22.66 2.75
CA SER A 120 2.46 -22.80 1.58
C SER A 120 3.28 -23.12 0.33
N THR A 121 2.63 -23.60 -0.72
CA THR A 121 3.25 -23.79 -2.05
C THR A 121 2.63 -22.87 -3.08
N LEU A 122 3.35 -22.65 -4.18
CA LEU A 122 2.85 -21.84 -5.27
C LEU A 122 1.54 -22.40 -5.87
N GLU A 123 1.45 -23.72 -6.03
CA GLU A 123 0.22 -24.38 -6.51
C GLU A 123 -0.98 -24.13 -5.59
N GLN A 124 -0.78 -24.20 -4.27
CA GLN A 124 -1.84 -23.89 -3.30
C GLN A 124 -2.27 -22.43 -3.40
N TYR A 125 -1.30 -21.53 -3.60
CA TYR A 125 -1.58 -20.11 -3.74
C TYR A 125 -2.32 -19.78 -5.04
N LYS A 126 -1.91 -20.38 -6.17
CA LYS A 126 -2.62 -20.28 -7.46
C LYS A 126 -4.09 -20.71 -7.34
N GLN A 127 -4.36 -21.80 -6.62
CA GLN A 127 -5.74 -22.25 -6.33
C GLN A 127 -6.52 -21.26 -5.44
N GLN A 128 -5.85 -20.62 -4.49
CA GLN A 128 -6.46 -19.61 -3.63
C GLN A 128 -6.85 -18.35 -4.43
N LEU A 129 -5.96 -17.85 -5.30
CA LEU A 129 -6.23 -16.71 -6.18
C LEU A 129 -7.43 -16.98 -7.09
N GLN A 130 -7.51 -18.18 -7.67
CA GLN A 130 -8.64 -18.56 -8.51
C GLN A 130 -9.96 -18.55 -7.73
N GLN A 131 -9.98 -19.00 -6.47
CA GLN A 131 -11.17 -18.93 -5.61
C GLN A 131 -11.58 -17.49 -5.28
N GLN A 132 -10.63 -16.55 -5.32
CA GLN A 132 -10.85 -15.12 -5.13
C GLN A 132 -11.20 -14.39 -6.43
N GLY A 133 -11.21 -15.09 -7.57
CA GLY A 133 -11.53 -14.51 -8.88
C GLY A 133 -10.35 -13.77 -9.53
N THR A 134 -9.13 -13.98 -9.08
CA THR A 134 -7.91 -13.35 -9.63
C THR A 134 -7.07 -14.39 -10.35
N SER A 135 -6.58 -14.07 -11.55
CA SER A 135 -5.67 -14.97 -12.26
C SER A 135 -4.26 -14.88 -11.67
N TYR A 136 -3.48 -15.95 -11.78
CA TYR A 136 -2.08 -15.91 -11.36
C TYR A 136 -1.25 -14.96 -12.22
N GLU A 137 -1.60 -14.80 -13.50
CA GLU A 137 -0.91 -13.91 -14.43
C GLU A 137 -1.08 -12.44 -14.01
N ASP A 138 -2.31 -12.02 -13.68
CA ASP A 138 -2.57 -10.67 -13.18
C ASP A 138 -1.83 -10.43 -11.85
N PHE A 139 -1.87 -11.41 -10.94
CA PHE A 139 -1.12 -11.33 -9.68
C PHE A 139 0.38 -11.19 -9.93
N LEU A 140 0.95 -12.02 -10.82
CA LEU A 140 2.37 -12.01 -11.13
C LEU A 140 2.78 -10.67 -11.72
N GLN A 141 2.00 -10.12 -12.66
CA GLN A 141 2.28 -8.81 -13.26
C GLN A 141 2.24 -7.69 -12.22
N ASN A 142 1.21 -7.63 -11.37
CA ASN A 142 1.13 -6.64 -10.29
C ASN A 142 2.31 -6.77 -9.30
N TYR A 143 2.74 -8.01 -9.01
CA TYR A 143 3.86 -8.24 -8.11
C TYR A 143 5.21 -7.86 -8.76
N LYS A 144 5.38 -8.08 -10.06
CA LYS A 144 6.55 -7.59 -10.83
C LYS A 144 6.66 -6.07 -10.77
N GLU A 145 5.55 -5.36 -10.93
CA GLU A 145 5.53 -3.89 -10.87
C GLU A 145 5.93 -3.37 -9.49
N GLN A 146 5.44 -4.01 -8.41
CA GLN A 146 5.86 -3.70 -7.05
C GLN A 146 7.36 -3.95 -6.83
N LEU A 147 7.89 -5.07 -7.32
CA LEU A 147 9.32 -5.35 -7.25
C LEU A 147 10.14 -4.37 -8.09
N ALA A 148 9.66 -3.96 -9.25
CA ALA A 148 10.33 -2.97 -10.08
C ALA A 148 10.47 -1.62 -9.36
N ILE A 149 9.38 -1.16 -8.73
CA ILE A 149 9.40 0.06 -7.90
C ILE A 149 10.39 -0.11 -6.73
N GLN A 150 10.33 -1.25 -6.02
CA GLN A 150 11.24 -1.51 -4.91
C GLN A 150 12.71 -1.48 -5.36
N ASN A 151 13.03 -2.15 -6.47
CA ASN A 151 14.38 -2.18 -7.02
C ASN A 151 14.87 -0.77 -7.41
N TYR A 152 14.00 0.02 -8.02
CA TYR A 152 14.29 1.42 -8.36
C TYR A 152 14.55 2.27 -7.12
N GLU A 153 13.69 2.19 -6.10
CA GLU A 153 13.90 2.90 -4.83
C GLU A 153 15.20 2.48 -4.15
N ASP A 154 15.52 1.18 -4.13
CA ASP A 154 16.74 0.67 -3.50
C ASP A 154 18.00 1.17 -4.21
N ASP A 155 17.97 1.33 -5.55
CA ASP A 155 19.07 1.86 -6.35
C ASP A 155 19.21 3.38 -6.18
N GLU A 156 18.11 4.14 -6.26
CA GLU A 156 18.12 5.61 -6.07
C GLU A 156 18.54 6.03 -4.65
N LEU A 157 18.24 5.18 -3.67
CA LEU A 157 18.65 5.38 -2.28
C LEU A 157 20.00 4.70 -1.97
N GLU A 158 20.67 4.11 -2.96
CA GLU A 158 21.97 3.47 -2.75
C GLU A 158 22.98 4.49 -2.20
N GLY A 159 23.68 4.10 -1.14
CA GLY A 159 24.64 4.97 -0.46
C GLY A 159 24.05 5.95 0.55
N GLN A 160 22.72 6.06 0.65
CA GLN A 160 22.09 6.72 1.79
C GLN A 160 22.16 5.81 3.02
N THR A 161 22.59 6.37 4.15
CA THR A 161 22.62 5.63 5.42
C THR A 161 21.41 6.03 6.25
N PHE A 162 20.52 5.07 6.48
CA PHE A 162 19.37 5.26 7.37
C PHE A 162 19.66 4.97 8.83
N ASN A 163 20.94 4.72 9.18
CA ASN A 163 21.40 4.35 10.51
C ASN A 163 20.72 5.17 11.62
N VAL A 164 20.16 4.47 12.59
CA VAL A 164 19.58 5.06 13.80
C VAL A 164 20.54 4.82 14.95
N THR A 165 20.93 5.90 15.60
CA THR A 165 21.78 5.84 16.79
C THR A 165 21.00 5.35 17.99
N ASP A 166 21.71 4.76 18.97
CA ASP A 166 21.10 4.37 20.25
C ASP A 166 20.44 5.54 20.97
N GLN A 167 20.99 6.75 20.82
CA GLN A 167 20.43 7.96 21.39
C GLN A 167 19.07 8.30 20.75
N GLU A 168 18.97 8.31 19.42
CA GLU A 168 17.71 8.57 18.72
C GLU A 168 16.63 7.53 19.10
N ALA A 169 17.01 6.26 19.18
CA ALA A 169 16.10 5.19 19.58
C ALA A 169 15.64 5.34 21.05
N GLN A 170 16.55 5.74 21.96
CA GLN A 170 16.20 6.04 23.35
C GLN A 170 15.27 7.25 23.45
N GLU A 171 15.53 8.33 22.69
CA GLU A 171 14.69 9.52 22.66
C GLU A 171 13.27 9.21 22.17
N TYR A 172 13.14 8.40 21.12
CA TYR A 172 11.85 7.91 20.65
C TYR A 172 11.11 7.07 21.71
N TYR A 173 11.82 6.15 22.38
CA TYR A 173 11.26 5.35 23.46
C TYR A 173 10.76 6.22 24.61
N ASP A 174 11.59 7.16 25.07
CA ASP A 174 11.24 8.06 26.18
C ASP A 174 10.04 8.94 25.82
N MET A 175 9.98 9.44 24.59
CA MET A 175 8.83 10.17 24.08
C MET A 175 7.55 9.32 24.14
N TYR A 176 7.61 8.07 23.68
CA TYR A 176 6.48 7.14 23.71
C TYR A 176 6.03 6.83 25.14
N VAL A 177 6.98 6.57 26.06
CA VAL A 177 6.70 6.32 27.48
C VAL A 177 6.03 7.52 28.13
N ASN A 178 6.50 8.74 27.84
CA ASN A 178 5.95 9.97 28.41
C ASN A 178 4.54 10.29 27.90
N GLN A 179 4.18 9.86 26.69
CA GLN A 179 2.83 10.03 26.13
C GLN A 179 1.84 8.94 26.58
N SER A 180 2.34 7.84 27.14
CA SER A 180 1.49 6.73 27.56
C SER A 180 0.71 7.03 28.85
N SER A 181 -0.59 6.72 28.83
CA SER A 181 -1.45 6.78 30.01
C SER A 181 -1.10 5.70 31.06
N ASP A 182 -0.40 4.64 30.67
CA ASP A 182 0.09 3.60 31.58
C ASP A 182 1.51 3.14 31.18
N PRO A 183 2.55 3.85 31.65
CA PRO A 183 3.95 3.49 31.41
C PRO A 183 4.35 2.09 31.90
N SER A 184 3.61 1.52 32.88
CA SER A 184 3.97 0.22 33.48
C SER A 184 3.77 -0.97 32.53
N GLN A 185 2.98 -0.78 31.47
CA GLN A 185 2.72 -1.79 30.44
C GLN A 185 3.75 -1.77 29.31
N ILE A 186 4.64 -0.78 29.29
CA ILE A 186 5.64 -0.64 28.23
C ILE A 186 6.85 -1.52 28.58
N PRO A 187 7.27 -2.44 27.68
CA PRO A 187 8.47 -3.22 27.89
C PRO A 187 9.71 -2.32 28.09
N PRO A 188 10.72 -2.77 28.85
CA PRO A 188 11.98 -2.03 28.98
C PRO A 188 12.65 -1.77 27.63
N TYR A 189 13.31 -0.62 27.48
CA TYR A 189 14.00 -0.22 26.25
C TYR A 189 14.86 -1.32 25.62
N GLU A 190 15.67 -2.02 26.42
CA GLU A 190 16.53 -3.12 25.94
C GLU A 190 15.78 -4.25 25.22
N GLN A 191 14.49 -4.48 25.52
CA GLN A 191 13.69 -5.50 24.85
C GLN A 191 13.14 -5.04 23.50
N VAL A 192 12.99 -3.73 23.31
CA VAL A 192 12.34 -3.14 22.12
C VAL A 192 13.31 -2.32 21.27
N LYS A 193 14.54 -2.11 21.73
CA LYS A 193 15.57 -1.29 21.08
C LYS A 193 15.76 -1.64 19.61
N GLN A 194 15.88 -2.92 19.27
CA GLN A 194 16.10 -3.32 17.87
C GLN A 194 14.86 -3.08 17.00
N ASP A 195 13.66 -3.28 17.54
CA ASP A 195 12.41 -3.01 16.84
C ASP A 195 12.23 -1.49 16.61
N ILE A 196 12.58 -0.66 17.60
CA ILE A 196 12.56 0.80 17.50
C ILE A 196 13.56 1.27 16.45
N ILE A 197 14.80 0.78 16.49
CA ILE A 197 15.83 1.09 15.49
C ILE A 197 15.32 0.74 14.10
N SER A 198 14.84 -0.48 13.89
CA SER A 198 14.34 -0.94 12.59
C SER A 198 13.16 -0.08 12.10
N SER A 199 12.24 0.29 13.00
CA SER A 199 11.11 1.15 12.67
C SER A 199 11.54 2.57 12.29
N LEU A 200 12.52 3.13 12.99
CA LEU A 200 13.05 4.47 12.70
C LEU A 200 13.88 4.46 11.41
N GLU A 201 14.61 3.39 11.12
CA GLU A 201 15.31 3.20 9.85
C GLU A 201 14.31 3.13 8.70
N GLN A 202 13.22 2.37 8.86
CA GLN A 202 12.13 2.31 7.88
C GLN A 202 11.46 3.67 7.70
N GLN A 203 11.23 4.42 8.77
CA GLN A 203 10.66 5.76 8.68
C GLN A 203 11.59 6.71 7.90
N LYS A 204 12.89 6.72 8.21
CA LYS A 204 13.88 7.52 7.48
C LYS A 204 13.94 7.14 6.00
N ARG A 205 13.87 5.85 5.67
CA ARG A 205 13.79 5.38 4.27
C ARG A 205 12.52 5.90 3.60
N GLN A 206 11.36 5.81 4.27
CA GLN A 206 10.10 6.31 3.72
C GLN A 206 10.13 7.81 3.49
N GLU A 207 10.73 8.59 4.39
CA GLU A 207 10.92 10.03 4.20
C GLU A 207 11.80 10.32 2.97
N ALA A 208 12.85 9.53 2.74
CA ALA A 208 13.69 9.66 1.55
C ALA A 208 12.94 9.28 0.26
N VAL A 209 12.12 8.22 0.28
CA VAL A 209 11.23 7.87 -0.84
C VAL A 209 10.24 9.00 -1.11
N ASN A 210 9.64 9.60 -0.08
CA ASN A 210 8.72 10.72 -0.26
C ASN A 210 9.42 11.91 -0.92
N VAL A 211 10.66 12.23 -0.51
CA VAL A 211 11.47 13.28 -1.16
C VAL A 211 11.77 12.94 -2.63
N LEU A 212 12.09 11.68 -2.93
CA LEU A 212 12.28 11.21 -4.30
C LEU A 212 11.00 11.41 -5.12
N VAL A 213 9.85 10.96 -4.62
CA VAL A 213 8.55 11.12 -5.29
C VAL A 213 8.22 12.58 -5.53
N GLU A 214 8.36 13.46 -4.54
CA GLU A 214 8.11 14.90 -4.72
C GLU A 214 9.01 15.50 -5.80
N THR A 215 10.28 15.09 -5.87
CA THR A 215 11.20 15.52 -6.93
C THR A 215 10.72 15.04 -8.31
N LEU A 216 10.29 13.78 -8.42
CA LEU A 216 9.77 13.23 -9.68
C LEU A 216 8.45 13.87 -10.09
N LYS A 217 7.59 14.26 -9.13
CA LYS A 217 6.35 14.98 -9.40
C LYS A 217 6.58 16.37 -9.98
N GLU A 218 7.64 17.06 -9.57
CA GLU A 218 8.01 18.36 -10.15
C GLU A 218 8.40 18.25 -11.64
N GLU A 219 8.87 17.07 -12.06
CA GLU A 219 9.28 16.78 -13.45
C GLU A 219 8.17 16.14 -14.29
N ALA A 220 7.16 15.56 -13.66
CA ALA A 220 6.07 14.86 -14.32
C ALA A 220 5.01 15.82 -14.90
N ASP A 221 4.46 15.45 -16.06
CA ASP A 221 3.28 16.11 -16.63
C ASP A 221 2.01 15.47 -16.07
N ILE A 222 1.33 16.17 -15.16
CA ILE A 222 0.16 15.67 -14.43
C ILE A 222 -1.07 16.51 -14.80
N GLU A 223 -2.04 15.87 -15.46
CA GLU A 223 -3.34 16.46 -15.78
C GLU A 223 -4.46 15.83 -14.95
N TYR A 224 -4.94 16.53 -13.94
CA TYR A 224 -6.13 16.11 -13.18
C TYR A 224 -7.40 16.26 -14.02
N LYS A 225 -8.29 15.25 -13.98
CA LYS A 225 -9.55 15.19 -14.74
C LYS A 225 -10.82 15.27 -13.88
N ILE A 226 -10.64 15.32 -12.56
CA ILE A 226 -11.70 15.43 -11.54
C ILE A 226 -12.07 16.88 -11.20
#